data_AF-A0A074YU65-F1
#
_entry.id   AF-A0A074YU65-F1
#
_cell.length_a   1.000
_cell.length_b   1.000
_cell.length_c   1.000
_cell.angle_alpha   90.00
_cell.angle_beta   90.00
_cell.angle_gamma   90.00
#
_symmetry.space_group_name_H-M   'P 1'
#
loop_
_entity.id
_entity.type
_entity.pdbx_description
1 polymer ?
#
loop_
_entity_poly.entity_id
_entity_poly.type
_entity_poly.pdbx_seq_one_letter_code
_entity_poly.pdbx_strand_id
1 'polypeptide(L)'
;MVEDAAVVVRYRPLKPAEAFFLHGRPLVDPHRPRLYLSRRFDFLLLVGILLSFMALLAHVLLVILTLPATPKSSNYVTSQCANMEGLWNKEKNVLRFWAVPYAVPPVTKNEVSFPHVMYDISAKYNLTDGGYRWFKTMTVPDTEYCFLSYDDRCNFRFGQWTCVMRRPNKTTACVELNSEGNVVGGATENCLTLDIASPVFKGTLLPVIAVITGFRSIKNPTNPFGTNEAAYLPTDEAVLRFGAIW
;
A
#
# COMPACT_ATOMS: atom_id res chain seq x y z
N MET A 1 52.20 -14.52 -68.12
CA MET A 1 52.06 -15.63 -67.15
C MET A 1 50.90 -15.31 -66.24
N VAL A 2 49.77 -15.98 -66.43
CA VAL A 2 48.90 -16.61 -65.44
C VAL A 2 47.84 -17.29 -66.33
N GLU A 3 47.94 -18.61 -66.49
CA GLU A 3 46.90 -19.37 -67.17
C GLU A 3 45.70 -19.47 -66.21
N ASP A 4 44.55 -18.97 -66.66
CA ASP A 4 43.28 -19.12 -65.94
C ASP A 4 42.86 -20.60 -65.95
N ALA A 5 43.25 -21.33 -64.92
CA ALA A 5 42.79 -22.69 -64.69
C ALA A 5 41.32 -22.66 -64.23
N ALA A 6 40.40 -22.83 -65.19
CA ALA A 6 38.99 -22.99 -64.90
C ALA A 6 38.73 -24.32 -64.16
N VAL A 7 38.56 -24.26 -62.84
CA VAL A 7 38.17 -25.41 -62.02
C VAL A 7 36.67 -25.66 -62.17
N VAL A 8 36.31 -26.70 -62.93
CA VAL A 8 34.92 -27.12 -63.10
C VAL A 8 34.46 -27.91 -61.87
N VAL A 9 33.78 -27.24 -60.94
CA VAL A 9 33.16 -27.89 -59.77
C VAL A 9 31.88 -28.59 -60.21
N ARG A 10 31.92 -29.93 -60.37
CA ARG A 10 30.72 -30.74 -60.61
C ARG A 10 30.01 -31.03 -59.30
N TYR A 11 28.87 -30.37 -59.08
CA TYR A 11 27.98 -30.70 -57.97
C TYR A 11 27.41 -32.10 -58.19
N ARG A 12 27.82 -33.06 -57.36
CA ARG A 12 27.15 -34.37 -57.30
C ARG A 12 25.95 -34.24 -56.38
N PRO A 13 24.73 -34.60 -56.82
CA PRO A 13 23.57 -34.56 -55.95
C PRO A 13 23.79 -35.51 -54.76
N LEU A 14 23.47 -35.03 -53.56
CA LEU A 14 23.48 -35.84 -52.35
C LEU A 14 22.58 -37.06 -52.57
N LYS A 15 23.19 -38.25 -52.51
CA LYS A 15 22.43 -39.48 -52.60
C LYS A 15 21.46 -39.57 -51.41
N PRO A 16 20.24 -40.06 -51.61
CA PRO A 16 19.30 -40.25 -50.52
C PRO A 16 19.85 -41.27 -49.52
N ALA A 17 19.44 -41.17 -48.24
CA ALA A 17 19.97 -41.99 -47.16
C ALA A 17 19.82 -43.51 -47.42
N GLU A 18 18.83 -43.91 -48.22
CA GLU A 18 18.65 -45.31 -48.63
C GLU A 18 19.80 -45.86 -49.48
N ALA A 19 20.49 -45.01 -50.24
CA ALA A 19 21.56 -45.43 -51.14
C ALA A 19 22.85 -45.87 -50.43
N PHE A 20 22.97 -45.61 -49.12
CA PHE A 20 24.06 -46.12 -48.28
C PHE A 20 23.87 -47.60 -47.88
N PHE A 21 22.65 -48.12 -47.96
CA PHE A 21 22.33 -49.48 -47.53
C PHE A 21 22.04 -50.37 -48.74
N LEU A 22 23.11 -50.96 -49.31
CA LEU A 22 23.07 -51.84 -50.48
C LEU A 22 22.08 -53.02 -50.37
N HIS A 23 21.74 -53.44 -49.14
CA HIS A 23 20.86 -54.57 -48.85
C HIS A 23 19.64 -54.19 -47.99
N GLY A 24 19.28 -52.90 -47.94
CA GLY A 24 18.23 -52.38 -47.07
C GLY A 24 18.74 -52.02 -45.67
N ARG A 25 18.01 -51.14 -44.96
CA ARG A 25 18.40 -50.71 -43.61
C ARG A 25 18.36 -51.92 -42.67
N PRO A 26 19.36 -52.13 -41.80
CA PRO A 26 19.23 -53.13 -40.75
C PRO A 26 18.02 -52.77 -39.90
N LEU A 27 17.13 -53.75 -39.69
CA LEU A 27 15.99 -53.66 -38.77
C LEU A 27 16.51 -53.66 -37.32
N VAL A 28 17.22 -52.59 -36.95
CA VAL A 28 17.46 -52.27 -35.55
C VAL A 28 16.14 -51.69 -35.07
N ASP A 29 15.28 -52.53 -34.48
CA ASP A 29 14.14 -52.05 -33.73
C ASP A 29 14.73 -51.12 -32.66
N PRO A 30 14.55 -49.79 -32.76
CA PRO A 30 15.08 -48.90 -31.73
C PRO A 30 14.53 -49.43 -30.43
N HIS A 31 15.38 -49.63 -29.41
CA HIS A 31 14.92 -50.01 -28.08
C HIS A 31 13.94 -48.91 -27.61
N ARG A 32 12.66 -49.05 -27.99
CA ARG A 32 11.60 -48.18 -27.54
C ARG A 32 11.59 -48.43 -26.04
N PRO A 33 11.68 -47.39 -25.19
CA PRO A 33 11.49 -47.56 -23.77
C PRO A 33 10.03 -48.01 -23.58
N ARG A 34 9.81 -49.31 -23.67
CA ARG A 34 8.56 -49.95 -23.31
C ARG A 34 8.54 -49.89 -21.80
N LEU A 35 7.65 -49.07 -21.24
CA LEU A 35 7.32 -49.06 -19.82
C LEU A 35 6.76 -50.44 -19.47
N TYR A 36 7.64 -51.39 -19.22
CA TYR A 36 7.29 -52.68 -18.70
C TYR A 36 7.00 -52.50 -17.22
N LEU A 37 5.71 -52.48 -16.85
CA LEU A 37 5.21 -52.73 -15.50
C LEU A 37 5.54 -54.18 -15.05
N SER A 38 6.74 -54.68 -15.31
CA SER A 38 7.10 -56.09 -15.12
C SER A 38 7.49 -56.38 -13.68
N ARG A 39 7.94 -55.38 -12.92
CA ARG A 39 8.33 -55.55 -11.52
C ARG A 39 7.16 -55.16 -10.62
N ARG A 40 6.88 -55.99 -9.61
CA ARG A 40 5.88 -55.70 -8.56
C ARG A 40 6.12 -54.34 -7.88
N PHE A 41 7.36 -53.86 -7.90
CA PHE A 41 7.75 -52.55 -7.37
C PHE A 41 7.26 -51.37 -8.20
N ASP A 42 7.09 -51.51 -9.53
CA ASP A 42 6.62 -50.43 -10.40
C ASP A 42 5.15 -50.10 -10.12
N PHE A 43 4.35 -51.13 -9.79
CA PHE A 43 2.97 -50.96 -9.35
C PHE A 43 2.89 -50.22 -8.01
N LEU A 44 3.72 -50.61 -7.03
CA LEU A 44 3.81 -49.92 -5.75
C LEU A 44 4.24 -48.46 -5.90
N LEU A 45 5.17 -48.18 -6.82
CA LEU A 45 5.65 -46.84 -7.10
C LEU A 45 4.55 -45.97 -7.74
N LEU A 46 3.79 -46.49 -8.70
CA LEU A 46 2.64 -45.78 -9.27
C LEU A 46 1.54 -45.52 -8.25
N VAL A 47 1.23 -46.50 -7.40
CA VAL A 47 0.25 -46.35 -6.31
C VAL A 47 0.75 -45.30 -5.30
N GLY A 48 2.04 -45.29 -4.97
CA GLY A 48 2.64 -44.29 -4.09
C GLY A 48 2.57 -42.88 -4.66
N ILE A 49 2.87 -42.70 -5.96
CA ILE A 49 2.71 -41.42 -6.65
C ILE A 49 1.25 -40.97 -6.60
N LEU A 50 0.31 -41.87 -6.90
CA LEU A 50 -1.11 -41.55 -6.91
C LEU A 50 -1.62 -41.16 -5.51
N LEU A 51 -1.21 -41.88 -4.47
CA LEU A 51 -1.48 -41.53 -3.07
C LEU A 51 -0.88 -40.16 -2.69
N SER A 52 0.36 -39.89 -3.10
CA SER A 52 1.01 -38.60 -2.82
C SER A 52 0.27 -37.44 -3.49
N PHE A 53 -0.22 -37.64 -4.71
CA PHE A 53 -1.00 -36.65 -5.44
C PHE A 53 -2.37 -36.39 -4.79
N MET A 54 -3.04 -37.47 -4.35
CA MET A 54 -4.29 -37.36 -3.60
C MET A 54 -4.09 -36.64 -2.25
N ALA A 55 -3.00 -36.92 -1.55
CA ALA A 55 -2.65 -36.23 -0.30
C ALA A 55 -2.36 -34.74 -0.54
N LEU A 56 -1.66 -34.39 -1.62
CA LEU A 56 -1.42 -33.00 -2.01
C LEU A 56 -2.74 -32.27 -2.30
N LEU A 57 -3.63 -32.88 -3.09
CA LEU A 57 -4.95 -32.30 -3.37
C LEU A 57 -5.79 -32.12 -2.10
N ALA A 58 -5.80 -33.11 -1.22
CA ALA A 58 -6.48 -33.03 0.07
C ALA A 58 -5.89 -31.91 0.95
N HIS A 59 -4.57 -31.75 0.96
CA HIS A 59 -3.89 -30.69 1.70
C HIS A 59 -4.23 -29.31 1.14
N VAL A 60 -4.17 -29.12 -0.18
CA VAL A 60 -4.55 -27.85 -0.83
C VAL A 60 -6.01 -27.51 -0.55
N LEU A 61 -6.91 -28.50 -0.63
CA LEU A 61 -8.32 -28.31 -0.30
C LEU A 61 -8.49 -27.91 1.17
N LEU A 62 -7.80 -28.57 2.10
CA LEU A 62 -7.83 -28.24 3.52
C LEU A 62 -7.31 -26.82 3.77
N VAL A 63 -6.21 -26.41 3.14
CA VAL A 63 -5.69 -25.04 3.22
C VAL A 63 -6.73 -24.04 2.72
N ILE A 64 -7.36 -24.28 1.56
CA ILE A 64 -8.39 -23.39 1.02
C ILE A 64 -9.59 -23.26 1.96
N LEU A 65 -10.04 -24.38 2.53
CA LEU A 65 -11.18 -24.41 3.46
C LEU A 65 -10.85 -23.76 4.82
N THR A 66 -9.57 -23.73 5.20
CA THR A 66 -9.10 -23.13 6.46
C THR A 66 -8.56 -21.71 6.30
N LEU A 67 -8.54 -21.17 5.07
CA LEU A 67 -8.17 -19.77 4.85
C LEU A 67 -9.10 -18.86 5.66
N PRO A 68 -8.55 -17.93 6.46
CA PRO A 68 -9.38 -16.97 7.16
C PRO A 68 -10.16 -16.15 6.14
N ALA A 69 -11.45 -15.93 6.40
CA ALA A 69 -12.25 -15.04 5.59
C ALA A 69 -11.61 -13.65 5.59
N THR A 70 -11.17 -13.18 4.42
CA THR A 70 -10.70 -11.81 4.27
C THR A 70 -11.86 -10.88 4.59
N PRO A 71 -11.74 -9.97 5.58
CA PRO A 71 -12.82 -9.06 5.91
C PRO A 71 -13.16 -8.21 4.68
N LYS A 72 -14.45 -7.92 4.49
CA LYS A 72 -14.88 -6.99 3.44
C LYS A 72 -14.21 -5.64 3.68
N SER A 73 -13.66 -5.04 2.63
CA SER A 73 -13.01 -3.74 2.70
C SER A 73 -13.99 -2.69 3.25
N SER A 74 -13.75 -2.22 4.48
CA SER A 74 -14.49 -1.14 5.10
C SER A 74 -13.87 0.20 4.72
N ASN A 75 -14.69 1.23 4.55
CA ASN A 75 -14.24 2.61 4.48
C ASN A 75 -14.18 3.28 5.87
N TYR A 76 -14.60 2.57 6.92
CA TYR A 76 -14.55 3.03 8.31
C TYR A 76 -13.38 2.40 9.06
N VAL A 77 -12.66 3.23 9.81
CA VAL A 77 -11.63 2.83 10.77
C VAL A 77 -11.99 3.39 12.14
N THR A 78 -12.03 2.52 13.13
CA THR A 78 -12.23 2.90 14.54
C THR A 78 -10.87 3.10 15.20
N SER A 79 -10.61 4.30 15.69
CA SER A 79 -9.48 4.62 16.57
C SER A 79 -9.95 4.71 18.02
N GLN A 80 -9.02 4.95 18.95
CA GLN A 80 -9.36 5.17 20.36
C GLN A 80 -10.27 6.38 20.58
N CYS A 81 -10.20 7.40 19.72
CA CYS A 81 -10.95 8.64 19.88
C CYS A 81 -12.17 8.75 18.97
N ALA A 82 -12.07 8.23 17.75
CA ALA A 82 -13.02 8.51 16.69
C ALA A 82 -13.18 7.36 15.69
N ASN A 83 -14.39 7.24 15.15
CA ASN A 83 -14.69 6.51 13.94
C ASN A 83 -14.43 7.43 12.74
N MET A 84 -13.49 7.05 11.90
CA MET A 84 -13.08 7.83 10.73
C MET A 84 -13.57 7.16 9.47
N GLU A 85 -14.22 7.94 8.61
CA GLU A 85 -14.66 7.48 7.30
C GLU A 85 -13.76 8.03 6.18
N GLY A 86 -13.06 7.13 5.51
CA GLY A 86 -12.21 7.43 4.36
C GLY A 86 -12.94 7.33 3.02
N LEU A 87 -12.21 7.63 1.95
CA LEU A 87 -12.68 7.52 0.58
C LEU A 87 -11.89 6.46 -0.18
N TRP A 88 -12.60 5.49 -0.75
CA TRP A 88 -12.03 4.57 -1.74
C TRP A 88 -11.88 5.26 -3.08
N ASN A 89 -10.81 4.92 -3.80
CA ASN A 89 -10.72 5.26 -5.20
C ASN A 89 -11.75 4.48 -6.05
N LYS A 90 -11.87 4.82 -7.34
CA LYS A 90 -12.88 4.24 -8.25
C LYS A 90 -12.79 2.71 -8.33
N GLU A 91 -11.58 2.19 -8.25
CA GLU A 91 -11.26 0.77 -8.36
C GLU A 91 -11.37 0.02 -7.02
N LYS A 92 -11.63 0.74 -5.90
CA LYS A 92 -11.69 0.20 -4.53
C LYS A 92 -10.42 -0.56 -4.11
N ASN A 93 -9.26 -0.13 -4.59
CA ASN A 93 -7.98 -0.73 -4.26
C ASN A 93 -7.10 0.15 -3.34
N VAL A 94 -7.40 1.45 -3.25
CA VAL A 94 -6.73 2.41 -2.35
C VAL A 94 -7.77 3.17 -1.53
N LEU A 95 -7.59 3.18 -0.21
CA LEU A 95 -8.40 3.93 0.76
C LEU A 95 -7.60 5.13 1.26
N ARG A 96 -8.21 6.31 1.25
CA ARG A 96 -7.59 7.57 1.69
C ARG A 96 -8.33 8.20 2.85
N PHE A 97 -7.58 8.70 3.81
CA PHE A 97 -8.04 9.54 4.91
C PHE A 97 -7.29 10.86 4.84
N TRP A 98 -8.03 11.96 4.92
CA TRP A 98 -7.47 13.30 4.79
C TRP A 98 -7.57 14.07 6.11
N ALA A 99 -6.48 14.72 6.50
CA ALA A 99 -6.33 15.53 7.70
C ALA A 99 -6.75 14.81 8.99
N VAL A 100 -6.18 13.62 9.22
CA VAL A 100 -6.32 12.87 10.47
C VAL A 100 -5.47 13.55 11.54
N PRO A 101 -6.03 14.02 12.67
CA PRO A 101 -5.24 14.67 13.71
C PRO A 101 -4.37 13.64 14.44
N TYR A 102 -3.08 13.94 14.55
CA TYR A 102 -2.13 13.10 15.31
C TYR A 102 -1.77 13.70 16.67
N ALA A 103 -2.05 14.99 16.86
CA ALA A 103 -1.80 15.72 18.09
C ALA A 103 -2.90 16.77 18.31
N VAL A 104 -3.00 17.24 19.56
CA VAL A 104 -3.89 18.34 19.91
C VAL A 104 -3.34 19.62 19.29
N PRO A 105 -4.14 20.36 18.50
CA PRO A 105 -3.68 21.59 17.88
C PRO A 105 -3.31 22.65 18.95
N PRO A 106 -2.39 23.58 18.65
CA PRO A 106 -1.99 24.68 19.54
C PRO A 106 -3.09 25.75 19.65
N VAL A 107 -4.28 25.36 20.07
CA VAL A 107 -5.48 26.20 20.14
C VAL A 107 -5.52 27.09 21.38
N THR A 108 -6.19 28.22 21.23
CA THR A 108 -6.56 29.11 22.34
C THR A 108 -7.95 28.77 22.87
N LYS A 109 -8.24 29.22 24.09
CA LYS A 109 -9.53 28.98 24.76
C LYS A 109 -10.75 29.47 23.98
N ASN A 110 -10.58 30.47 23.12
CA ASN A 110 -11.65 31.05 22.32
C ASN A 110 -11.94 30.26 21.04
N GLU A 111 -11.05 29.34 20.66
CA GLU A 111 -11.12 28.58 19.40
C GLU A 111 -11.68 27.17 19.60
N VAL A 112 -11.87 26.73 20.85
CA VAL A 112 -12.38 25.38 21.16
C VAL A 112 -13.88 25.38 21.45
N SER A 113 -14.58 24.34 20.99
CA SER A 113 -15.98 24.13 21.36
C SER A 113 -16.15 23.66 22.82
N PHE A 114 -15.10 23.11 23.42
CA PHE A 114 -15.11 22.53 24.77
C PHE A 114 -14.08 23.18 25.71
N PRO A 115 -14.28 24.45 26.10
CA PRO A 115 -13.33 25.18 26.96
C PRO A 115 -13.16 24.54 28.34
N HIS A 116 -14.17 23.81 28.84
CA HIS A 116 -14.09 23.10 30.12
C HIS A 116 -13.01 22.01 30.13
N VAL A 117 -12.89 21.26 29.03
CA VAL A 117 -11.88 20.20 28.88
C VAL A 117 -10.47 20.79 28.90
N MET A 118 -10.29 22.03 28.43
CA MET A 118 -8.99 22.68 28.50
C MET A 118 -8.54 22.98 29.93
N TYR A 119 -9.46 23.30 30.84
CA TYR A 119 -9.11 23.53 32.24
C TYR A 119 -8.71 22.24 32.95
N ASP A 120 -9.38 21.13 32.66
CA ASP A 120 -9.04 19.83 33.24
C ASP A 120 -7.61 19.42 32.84
N ILE A 121 -7.25 19.65 31.59
CA ILE A 121 -5.90 19.42 31.07
C ILE A 121 -4.90 20.42 31.67
N SER A 122 -5.21 21.71 31.74
CA SER A 122 -4.29 22.71 32.30
C SER A 122 -3.96 22.43 33.76
N ALA A 123 -4.97 22.03 34.55
CA ALA A 123 -4.80 21.58 35.93
C ALA A 123 -3.95 20.31 36.03
N LYS A 124 -4.20 19.31 35.18
CA LYS A 124 -3.48 18.03 35.18
C LYS A 124 -1.99 18.16 34.82
N TYR A 125 -1.66 19.08 33.91
CA TYR A 125 -0.29 19.26 33.40
C TYR A 125 0.40 20.53 33.89
N ASN A 126 -0.21 21.24 34.85
CA ASN A 126 0.30 22.49 35.42
C ASN A 126 0.65 23.54 34.35
N LEU A 127 -0.26 23.70 33.38
CA LEU A 127 -0.14 24.65 32.28
C LEU A 127 -0.82 25.97 32.67
N THR A 128 -0.34 27.08 32.11
CA THR A 128 -0.99 28.38 32.30
C THR A 128 -2.33 28.43 31.58
N ASP A 129 -3.36 28.95 32.24
CA ASP A 129 -4.67 29.17 31.64
C ASP A 129 -4.58 30.23 30.54
N GLY A 130 -4.68 29.81 29.28
CA GLY A 130 -4.56 30.71 28.13
C GLY A 130 -4.55 30.02 26.76
N GLY A 131 -4.28 28.71 26.73
CA GLY A 131 -4.23 27.92 25.50
C GLY A 131 -2.99 27.04 25.45
N TYR A 132 -2.85 26.27 24.36
CA TYR A 132 -1.70 25.39 24.14
C TYR A 132 -0.68 25.94 23.15
N ARG A 133 -0.84 27.18 22.72
CA ARG A 133 0.15 27.86 21.88
C ARG A 133 1.48 27.93 22.62
N TRP A 134 2.57 27.63 21.92
CA TRP A 134 3.96 27.57 22.45
C TRP A 134 4.27 26.43 23.42
N PHE A 135 3.33 25.54 23.67
CA PHE A 135 3.59 24.31 24.42
C PHE A 135 3.97 23.17 23.50
N LYS A 136 4.68 22.18 24.06
CA LYS A 136 4.96 20.93 23.36
C LYS A 136 3.63 20.25 22.99
N THR A 137 3.56 19.75 21.77
CA THR A 137 2.38 19.02 21.27
C THR A 137 2.05 17.84 22.17
N MET A 138 0.78 17.69 22.50
CA MET A 138 0.28 16.58 23.30
C MET A 138 -0.34 15.54 22.37
N THR A 139 0.01 14.28 22.60
CA THR A 139 -0.55 13.17 21.84
C THR A 139 -2.00 12.94 22.24
N VAL A 140 -2.73 12.21 21.40
CA VAL A 140 -4.18 12.01 21.50
C VAL A 140 -4.63 10.79 22.38
N PRO A 141 -3.81 10.06 23.18
CA PRO A 141 -4.29 8.84 23.82
C PRO A 141 -5.23 9.09 25.02
N ASP A 142 -5.19 10.26 25.65
CA ASP A 142 -6.16 10.55 26.72
C ASP A 142 -7.50 11.00 26.12
N THR A 143 -8.60 10.52 26.69
CA THR A 143 -9.97 10.80 26.24
C THR A 143 -10.27 12.30 26.16
N GLU A 144 -9.71 13.08 27.08
CA GLU A 144 -9.82 14.55 27.13
C GLU A 144 -9.26 15.20 25.85
N TYR A 145 -8.11 14.71 25.37
CA TYR A 145 -7.45 15.21 24.16
C TYR A 145 -8.19 14.83 22.87
N CYS A 146 -8.98 13.76 22.89
CA CYS A 146 -9.85 13.40 21.76
C CYS A 146 -10.86 14.53 21.45
N PHE A 147 -11.38 15.21 22.47
CA PHE A 147 -12.37 16.29 22.30
C PHE A 147 -11.79 17.53 21.65
N LEU A 148 -10.49 17.78 21.86
CA LEU A 148 -9.82 18.97 21.34
C LEU A 148 -9.20 18.76 19.95
N SER A 149 -8.96 17.50 19.56
CA SER A 149 -8.32 17.17 18.28
C SER A 149 -9.30 16.99 17.12
N TYR A 150 -10.51 16.49 17.37
CA TYR A 150 -11.48 16.10 16.33
C TYR A 150 -12.64 17.09 16.13
N ASP A 151 -12.59 18.29 16.71
CA ASP A 151 -13.72 19.23 16.80
C ASP A 151 -14.27 19.70 15.43
N ASP A 152 -13.42 20.11 14.49
CA ASP A 152 -13.84 20.83 13.26
C ASP A 152 -14.53 19.98 12.18
N ARG A 153 -14.37 18.64 12.20
CA ARG A 153 -14.85 17.74 11.11
C ARG A 153 -15.62 16.53 11.59
N CYS A 154 -15.90 16.48 12.87
CA CYS A 154 -16.51 15.32 13.50
C CYS A 154 -17.78 15.71 14.22
N ASN A 155 -18.69 14.75 14.27
CA ASN A 155 -19.91 14.86 15.06
C ASN A 155 -19.80 13.87 16.21
N PHE A 156 -19.99 14.36 17.43
CA PHE A 156 -20.07 13.50 18.61
C PHE A 156 -21.46 12.85 18.69
N ARG A 157 -21.53 11.52 18.56
CA ARG A 157 -22.78 10.75 18.64
C ARG A 157 -22.52 9.43 19.36
N PHE A 158 -23.47 9.00 20.20
CA PHE A 158 -23.40 7.71 20.92
C PHE A 158 -22.10 7.52 21.73
N GLY A 159 -21.56 8.60 22.30
CA GLY A 159 -20.34 8.55 23.11
C GLY A 159 -19.03 8.46 22.32
N GLN A 160 -19.05 8.63 20.99
CA GLN A 160 -17.86 8.59 20.14
C GLN A 160 -17.87 9.69 19.08
N TRP A 161 -16.69 10.16 18.68
CA TRP A 161 -16.54 11.05 17.53
C TRP A 161 -16.73 10.27 16.22
N THR A 162 -17.52 10.81 15.31
CA THR A 162 -17.66 10.27 13.94
C THR A 162 -17.22 11.32 12.94
N CYS A 163 -16.18 11.02 12.18
CA CYS A 163 -15.44 11.97 11.36
C CYS A 163 -15.52 11.63 9.87
N VAL A 164 -15.80 12.62 9.03
CA VAL A 164 -15.86 12.43 7.57
C VAL A 164 -14.56 12.92 6.93
N MET A 165 -13.63 11.99 6.71
CA MET A 165 -12.27 12.24 6.21
C MET A 165 -12.12 11.99 4.70
N ARG A 166 -13.21 12.13 3.94
CA ARG A 166 -13.30 11.76 2.51
C ARG A 166 -12.64 12.75 1.54
N ARG A 167 -12.40 13.99 1.96
CA ARG A 167 -11.90 15.07 1.10
C ARG A 167 -10.68 15.74 1.72
N PRO A 168 -9.71 16.18 0.88
CA PRO A 168 -8.61 17.00 1.35
C PRO A 168 -9.17 18.27 2.00
N ASN A 169 -8.60 18.63 3.15
CA ASN A 169 -8.93 19.90 3.77
C ASN A 169 -8.17 21.01 3.04
N LYS A 170 -8.80 22.18 2.81
CA LYS A 170 -8.13 23.32 2.15
C LYS A 170 -7.13 24.02 3.09
N THR A 171 -7.11 23.66 4.37
CA THR A 171 -6.32 24.28 5.44
C THR A 171 -5.35 23.29 6.08
N THR A 172 -4.58 22.56 5.29
CA THR A 172 -3.68 21.50 5.80
C THR A 172 -2.32 22.00 6.27
N ALA A 173 -1.94 23.24 5.93
CA ALA A 173 -0.65 23.78 6.34
C ALA A 173 -0.75 24.61 7.62
N CYS A 174 0.28 24.45 8.44
CA CYS A 174 0.50 25.29 9.62
C CYS A 174 0.74 26.74 9.22
N VAL A 175 0.36 27.66 10.12
CA VAL A 175 0.64 29.10 9.98
C VAL A 175 2.11 29.30 9.60
N GLU A 176 2.30 29.89 8.43
CA GLU A 176 3.61 30.19 7.87
C GLU A 176 3.66 31.60 7.29
N LEU A 177 4.85 32.21 7.31
CA LEU A 177 5.11 33.53 6.73
C LEU A 177 5.70 33.38 5.33
N ASN A 178 5.20 34.15 4.37
CA ASN A 178 5.80 34.21 3.03
C ASN A 178 7.16 34.96 3.05
N SER A 179 7.82 35.05 1.90
CA SER A 179 9.10 35.77 1.76
C SER A 179 9.01 37.27 2.08
N GLU A 180 7.81 37.84 2.08
CA GLU A 180 7.52 39.25 2.36
C GLU A 180 7.11 39.47 3.83
N GLY A 181 7.04 38.40 4.64
CA GLY A 181 6.62 38.47 6.05
C GLY A 181 5.10 38.43 6.28
N ASN A 182 4.30 38.20 5.23
CA ASN A 182 2.84 38.08 5.32
C ASN A 182 2.42 36.64 5.63
N VAL A 183 1.35 36.46 6.41
CA VAL A 183 0.76 35.13 6.65
C VAL A 183 0.22 34.55 5.34
N VAL A 184 0.62 33.34 5.00
CA VAL A 184 0.15 32.65 3.80
C VAL A 184 -1.35 32.35 3.91
N GLY A 185 -2.12 32.70 2.88
CA GLY A 185 -3.56 32.46 2.83
C GLY A 185 -3.91 30.97 2.95
N GLY A 186 -4.86 30.64 3.83
CA GLY A 186 -5.31 29.26 4.07
C GLY A 186 -4.45 28.48 5.06
N ALA A 187 -3.48 29.13 5.73
CA ALA A 187 -2.77 28.53 6.85
C ALA A 187 -3.61 28.61 8.13
N THR A 188 -3.49 27.60 9.00
CA THR A 188 -4.24 27.50 10.26
C THR A 188 -3.34 27.03 11.39
N GLU A 189 -3.66 27.40 12.63
CA GLU A 189 -2.99 26.81 13.80
C GLU A 189 -3.50 25.38 14.05
N ASN A 190 -4.71 25.05 13.59
CA ASN A 190 -5.24 23.68 13.60
C ASN A 190 -4.70 22.83 12.43
N CYS A 191 -3.38 22.63 12.43
CA CYS A 191 -2.65 22.02 11.30
C CYS A 191 -1.96 20.69 11.65
N LEU A 192 -2.05 20.22 12.90
CA LEU A 192 -1.36 19.01 13.35
C LEU A 192 -2.09 17.74 12.89
N THR A 193 -2.09 17.56 11.58
CA THR A 193 -2.81 16.50 10.87
C THR A 193 -1.88 15.76 9.93
N LEU A 194 -2.26 14.54 9.57
CA LEU A 194 -1.60 13.72 8.56
C LEU A 194 -2.63 13.15 7.58
N ASP A 195 -2.18 12.91 6.36
CA ASP A 195 -2.96 12.20 5.35
C ASP A 195 -2.50 10.75 5.32
N ILE A 196 -3.44 9.81 5.17
CA ILE A 196 -3.14 8.37 5.12
C ILE A 196 -3.68 7.81 3.81
N ALA A 197 -2.84 7.06 3.08
CA ALA A 197 -3.24 6.25 1.95
C ALA A 197 -2.85 4.79 2.17
N SER A 198 -3.83 3.90 2.17
CA SER A 198 -3.63 2.46 2.39
C SER A 198 -4.12 1.66 1.19
N PRO A 199 -3.38 0.64 0.73
CA PRO A 199 -3.93 -0.36 -0.15
C PRO A 199 -4.91 -1.26 0.62
N VAL A 200 -5.69 -2.07 -0.10
CA VAL A 200 -6.56 -3.07 0.51
C VAL A 200 -5.75 -4.04 1.38
N PHE A 201 -6.22 -4.26 2.61
CA PHE A 201 -5.63 -5.24 3.52
C PHE A 201 -5.81 -6.66 2.96
N LYS A 202 -4.70 -7.38 2.76
CA LYS A 202 -4.66 -8.74 2.21
C LYS A 202 -4.38 -9.82 3.26
N GLY A 203 -4.55 -9.52 4.55
CA GLY A 203 -4.27 -10.47 5.64
C GLY A 203 -2.84 -10.41 6.19
N THR A 204 -2.00 -9.50 5.69
CA THR A 204 -0.62 -9.30 6.15
C THR A 204 -0.41 -7.85 6.59
N LEU A 205 0.44 -7.64 7.59
CA LEU A 205 0.89 -6.31 7.98
C LEU A 205 1.62 -5.65 6.81
N LEU A 206 1.28 -4.39 6.55
CA LEU A 206 1.87 -3.61 5.48
C LEU A 206 2.95 -2.68 6.06
N PRO A 207 4.06 -2.45 5.33
CA PRO A 207 5.04 -1.44 5.73
C PRO A 207 4.40 -0.04 5.71
N VAL A 208 4.92 0.85 6.56
CA VAL A 208 4.45 2.24 6.66
C VAL A 208 5.56 3.18 6.21
N ILE A 209 5.24 4.11 5.31
CA ILE A 209 6.16 5.12 4.78
C ILE A 209 5.65 6.49 5.25
N ALA A 210 6.30 7.06 6.26
CA ALA A 210 5.97 8.40 6.75
C ALA A 210 6.78 9.46 6.00
N VAL A 211 6.10 10.39 5.32
CA VAL A 211 6.73 11.52 4.65
C VAL A 211 6.59 12.76 5.52
N ILE A 212 7.72 13.25 6.03
CA ILE A 212 7.76 14.48 6.83
C ILE A 212 8.10 15.63 5.90
N THR A 213 7.18 16.59 5.78
CA THR A 213 7.35 17.80 4.98
C THR A 213 7.57 18.99 5.91
N GLY A 214 8.37 19.97 5.47
CA GLY A 214 8.79 21.10 6.29
C GLY A 214 9.01 22.37 5.49
N PHE A 215 9.17 23.48 6.20
CA PHE A 215 9.23 24.81 5.62
C PHE A 215 10.45 25.00 4.69
N ARG A 216 10.22 25.61 3.51
CA ARG A 216 11.14 25.86 2.36
C ARG A 216 11.55 24.69 1.47
N SER A 217 11.31 23.42 1.82
CA SER A 217 11.85 22.30 1.01
C SER A 217 10.84 21.60 0.13
N ILE A 218 9.54 21.70 0.42
CA ILE A 218 8.51 21.03 -0.38
C ILE A 218 7.24 21.90 -0.37
N LYS A 219 7.26 23.03 -1.10
CA LYS A 219 6.04 23.56 -1.73
C LYS A 219 5.87 22.83 -3.04
N ASN A 220 4.63 22.65 -3.52
CA ASN A 220 4.41 22.05 -4.83
C ASN A 220 5.26 22.83 -5.86
N PRO A 221 6.32 22.23 -6.45
CA PRO A 221 7.25 22.96 -7.31
C PRO A 221 6.57 23.49 -8.58
N THR A 222 5.39 22.96 -8.90
CA THR A 222 4.55 23.41 -10.02
C THR A 222 3.64 24.58 -9.67
N ASN A 223 3.50 24.93 -8.38
CA ASN A 223 2.68 26.04 -7.91
C ASN A 223 3.39 26.84 -6.79
N PRO A 224 4.46 27.59 -7.11
CA PRO A 224 5.26 28.32 -6.12
C PRO A 224 4.54 29.53 -5.50
N PHE A 225 3.49 30.04 -6.16
CA PHE A 225 2.74 31.25 -5.74
C PHE A 225 1.31 30.94 -5.28
N GLY A 226 0.86 29.70 -5.40
CA GLY A 226 -0.50 29.29 -5.05
C GLY A 226 -0.64 28.70 -3.66
N THR A 227 -1.91 28.38 -3.36
CA THR A 227 -2.45 27.84 -2.12
C THR A 227 -1.60 26.75 -1.48
N ASN A 228 -1.70 26.62 -0.15
CA ASN A 228 -1.13 25.54 0.65
C ASN A 228 -1.57 24.15 0.14
N GLU A 229 -0.83 23.61 -0.83
CA GLU A 229 -1.00 22.27 -1.35
C GLU A 229 0.09 21.36 -0.79
N ALA A 230 -0.29 20.16 -0.37
CA ALA A 230 0.66 19.14 0.05
C ALA A 230 1.61 18.83 -1.11
N ALA A 231 2.90 19.05 -0.89
CA ALA A 231 3.88 18.94 -1.97
C ALA A 231 4.28 17.52 -2.31
N TYR A 232 3.94 16.56 -1.45
CA TYR A 232 4.00 15.15 -1.77
C TYR A 232 2.70 14.48 -1.35
N LEU A 233 1.98 13.95 -2.33
CA LEU A 233 0.85 13.06 -2.13
C LEU A 233 1.10 11.82 -2.99
N PRO A 234 1.19 10.61 -2.39
CA PRO A 234 1.45 9.41 -3.17
C PRO A 234 0.29 9.16 -4.13
N THR A 235 0.60 8.85 -5.39
CA THR A 235 -0.41 8.44 -6.37
C THR A 235 -0.97 7.06 -6.00
N ASP A 236 -2.17 6.73 -6.47
CA ASP A 236 -2.75 5.39 -6.25
C ASP A 236 -1.81 4.28 -6.76
N GLU A 237 -1.13 4.52 -7.89
CA GLU A 237 -0.14 3.61 -8.45
C GLU A 237 1.06 3.39 -7.51
N ALA A 238 1.58 4.45 -6.88
CA ALA A 238 2.68 4.33 -5.92
C ALA A 238 2.25 3.50 -4.69
N VAL A 239 1.07 3.77 -4.14
CA VAL A 239 0.53 3.02 -2.99
C VAL A 239 0.43 1.52 -3.32
N LEU A 240 -0.09 1.18 -4.49
CA LEU A 240 -0.27 -0.21 -4.93
C LEU A 240 1.05 -0.89 -5.28
N ARG A 241 1.95 -0.19 -5.98
CA ARG A 241 3.25 -0.73 -6.42
C ARG A 241 4.14 -1.10 -5.24
N PHE A 242 4.19 -0.25 -4.23
CA PHE A 242 4.99 -0.51 -3.03
C PHE A 242 4.25 -1.38 -2.00
N GLY A 243 2.93 -1.53 -2.13
CA GLY A 243 2.13 -2.31 -1.19
C GLY A 243 2.27 -1.81 0.25
N ALA A 244 2.42 -0.50 0.42
CA ALA A 244 2.72 0.16 1.68
C ALA A 244 1.62 1.14 2.06
N ILE A 245 1.45 1.38 3.35
CA ILE A 245 0.66 2.50 3.87
C ILE A 245 1.55 3.74 3.79
N TRP A 246 1.00 4.82 3.29
CA TRP A 246 1.66 6.13 3.18
C TRP A 246 0.95 7.15 4.06
#